data_AF-A0A939GCT7-F1
#
_entry.id   AF-A0A939GCT7-F1
#
_cell.length_a   1.000
_cell.length_b   1.000
_cell.length_c   1.000
_cell.angle_alpha   90.00
_cell.angle_beta   90.00
_cell.angle_gamma   90.00
#
_symmetry.space_group_name_H-M   'P 1'
#
loop_
_entity.id
_entity.type
_entity.pdbx_description
1 polymer ?
#
loop_
_entity_poly.entity_id
_entity_poly.type
_entity_poly.pdbx_seq_one_letter_code
_entity_poly.pdbx_strand_id
1 'polypeptide(L)'
;MERPPIFSGQNQNVYAHTLTQLTAREWAVLLEVANDLSNATIAERLCITTKSVENYRTRIGSKLELSGHRILERFARQHKVALRQWYELLVGELPSLP
;
A
#
# COMPACT_ATOMS: atom_id res chain seq x y z
N MET A 1 -4.05 -17.58 -16.25
CA MET A 1 -4.29 -16.16 -15.88
C MET A 1 -5.18 -16.18 -14.65
N GLU A 2 -4.60 -15.99 -13.47
CA GLU A 2 -5.38 -15.88 -12.24
C GLU A 2 -6.17 -14.57 -12.26
N ARG A 3 -7.41 -14.58 -11.76
CA ARG A 3 -8.23 -13.36 -11.70
C ARG A 3 -7.61 -12.42 -10.66
N PRO A 4 -7.48 -11.11 -10.96
CA PRO A 4 -6.99 -10.16 -9.98
C PRO A 4 -7.93 -10.11 -8.77
N PRO A 5 -7.40 -9.92 -7.56
CA PRO A 5 -8.19 -9.90 -6.35
C PRO A 5 -9.10 -8.67 -6.34
N ILE A 6 -10.36 -8.91 -5.96
CA ILE A 6 -11.45 -7.96 -6.08
C ILE A 6 -11.46 -7.06 -4.84
N PHE A 7 -11.30 -5.75 -5.03
CA PHE A 7 -11.66 -4.77 -4.00
C PHE A 7 -13.18 -4.63 -3.97
N SER A 8 -13.80 -4.87 -2.81
CA SER A 8 -15.23 -4.63 -2.63
C SER A 8 -15.52 -3.11 -2.63
N GLY A 9 -16.24 -2.60 -3.63
CA GLY A 9 -16.68 -1.21 -3.70
C GLY A 9 -16.76 -0.64 -5.12
N GLN A 10 -17.40 0.54 -5.26
CA GLN A 10 -17.65 1.21 -6.55
C GLN A 10 -16.38 1.65 -7.31
N ASN A 11 -15.20 1.66 -6.66
CA ASN A 11 -13.94 2.17 -7.21
C ASN A 11 -12.91 1.09 -7.58
N GLN A 12 -13.34 -0.17 -7.74
CA GLN A 12 -12.44 -1.31 -7.98
C GLN A 12 -11.48 -1.11 -9.17
N ASN A 13 -11.98 -0.61 -10.31
CA ASN A 13 -11.16 -0.42 -11.51
C ASN A 13 -10.09 0.67 -11.33
N VAL A 14 -10.41 1.72 -10.56
CA VAL A 14 -9.45 2.80 -10.24
C VAL A 14 -8.34 2.23 -9.36
N TYR A 15 -8.68 1.47 -8.32
CA TYR A 15 -7.67 0.85 -7.46
C TYR A 15 -6.76 -0.10 -8.22
N ALA A 16 -7.31 -0.98 -9.05
CA ALA A 16 -6.51 -1.89 -9.87
C ALA A 16 -5.50 -1.12 -10.73
N HIS A 17 -5.94 -0.09 -11.45
CA HIS A 17 -5.05 0.73 -12.27
C HIS A 17 -3.98 1.43 -11.43
N THR A 18 -4.37 2.13 -10.38
CA THR A 18 -3.44 2.86 -9.51
C THR A 18 -2.39 1.95 -8.87
N LEU A 19 -2.77 0.75 -8.42
CA LEU A 19 -1.84 -0.18 -7.77
C LEU A 19 -0.73 -0.63 -8.72
N THR A 20 -0.99 -0.71 -10.02
CA THR A 20 0.06 -0.97 -11.03
C THR A 20 1.05 0.18 -11.19
N GLN A 21 0.71 1.39 -10.74
CA GLN A 21 1.53 2.60 -10.81
C GLN A 21 2.30 2.90 -9.51
N LEU A 22 2.12 2.07 -8.47
CA LEU A 22 2.91 2.19 -7.25
C LEU A 22 4.33 1.67 -7.52
N THR A 23 5.31 2.48 -7.13
CA THR A 23 6.72 2.09 -7.12
C THR A 23 6.98 1.03 -6.05
N ALA A 24 8.11 0.33 -6.15
CA ALA A 24 8.51 -0.66 -5.15
C ALA A 24 8.54 -0.10 -3.71
N ARG A 25 8.98 1.16 -3.54
CA ARG A 25 9.02 1.80 -2.20
C ARG A 25 7.64 2.21 -1.71
N GLU A 26 6.75 2.66 -2.59
CA GLU A 26 5.36 2.94 -2.21
C GLU A 26 4.62 1.66 -1.81
N TRP A 27 4.87 0.55 -2.52
CA TRP A 27 4.34 -0.76 -2.15
C TRP A 27 4.83 -1.22 -0.77
N ALA A 28 6.14 -1.13 -0.52
CA ALA A 28 6.70 -1.51 0.77
C ALA A 28 6.05 -0.73 1.93
N VAL A 29 5.88 0.59 1.77
CA VAL A 29 5.19 1.42 2.77
C VAL A 29 3.71 1.03 2.90
N LEU A 30 2.99 0.83 1.79
CA LEU A 30 1.57 0.46 1.81
C LEU A 30 1.31 -0.86 2.55
N LEU A 31 2.16 -1.87 2.32
CA LEU A 31 2.04 -3.16 2.98
C LEU A 31 2.30 -3.05 4.49
N GLU A 32 3.27 -2.24 4.92
CA GLU A 32 3.52 -2.02 6.34
C GLU A 32 2.41 -1.18 7.01
N VAL A 33 1.80 -0.24 6.29
CA VAL A 33 0.59 0.46 6.76
C VAL A 33 -0.58 -0.52 6.94
N ALA A 34 -0.74 -1.51 6.06
CA ALA A 34 -1.74 -2.58 6.22
C ALA A 34 -1.45 -3.50 7.42
N ASN A 35 -0.23 -3.49 7.94
CA ASN A 35 0.18 -4.17 9.17
C ASN A 35 -0.01 -3.32 10.43
N ASP A 36 -0.64 -2.14 10.33
CA ASP A 36 -0.89 -1.21 11.45
C ASP A 36 0.36 -0.72 12.17
N LEU A 37 1.49 -0.66 11.46
CA LEU A 37 2.74 -0.16 12.02
C LEU A 37 2.76 1.37 12.08
N SER A 38 3.43 1.90 13.11
CA SER A 38 3.66 3.34 13.25
C SER A 38 4.66 3.85 12.20
N ASN A 39 4.61 5.15 11.87
CA ASN A 39 5.59 5.74 10.94
C ASN A 39 7.04 5.54 11.39
N ALA A 40 7.32 5.51 12.70
CA ALA A 40 8.65 5.24 13.24
C ALA A 40 9.07 3.78 12.97
N THR A 41 8.19 2.83 13.26
CA THR A 41 8.46 1.40 13.01
C THR A 41 8.64 1.10 11.51
N ILE A 42 7.82 1.72 10.65
CA ILE A 42 7.97 1.59 9.20
C ILE A 42 9.31 2.18 8.74
N ALA A 43 9.68 3.34 9.27
CA ALA A 43 10.94 4.00 8.96
C ALA A 43 12.15 3.13 9.32
N GLU A 44 12.14 2.53 10.51
CA GLU A 44 13.17 1.59 10.96
C GLU A 44 13.26 0.37 10.03
N ARG A 45 12.14 -0.33 9.79
CA ARG A 45 12.10 -1.55 8.95
C ARG A 45 12.54 -1.31 7.51
N LEU A 46 12.21 -0.15 6.96
CA LEU A 46 12.56 0.19 5.58
C LEU A 46 13.89 0.96 5.48
N CYS A 47 14.55 1.22 6.60
CA CYS A 47 15.78 2.00 6.72
C CYS A 47 15.67 3.38 6.03
N ILE A 48 14.58 4.10 6.30
CA ILE A 48 14.31 5.46 5.80
C ILE A 48 13.92 6.38 6.97
N THR A 49 13.75 7.67 6.70
CA THR A 49 13.29 8.61 7.74
C THR A 49 11.77 8.54 7.93
N THR A 50 11.28 8.85 9.14
CA THR A 50 9.85 9.05 9.42
C THR A 50 9.22 10.04 8.45
N LYS A 51 9.94 11.13 8.12
CA LYS A 51 9.49 12.11 7.12
C LYS A 51 9.32 11.51 5.73
N SER A 52 10.19 10.59 5.34
CA SER A 52 10.05 9.86 4.07
C SER A 52 8.82 8.97 4.07
N VAL A 53 8.53 8.28 5.18
CA VAL A 53 7.30 7.49 5.35
C VAL A 53 6.06 8.36 5.17
N GLU A 54 6.00 9.54 5.81
CA GLU A 54 4.90 10.50 5.62
C GLU A 54 4.76 10.92 4.15
N ASN A 55 5.86 11.26 3.49
CA ASN A 55 5.84 11.66 2.07
C ASN A 55 5.34 10.53 1.16
N TYR A 56 5.76 9.28 1.40
CA TYR A 56 5.26 8.11 0.67
C TYR A 56 3.78 7.90 0.92
N ARG A 57 3.32 7.98 2.18
CA ARG A 57 1.90 7.87 2.54
C ARG A 57 1.05 8.93 1.82
N THR A 58 1.52 10.18 1.76
CA THR A 58 0.84 11.25 1.01
C THR A 58 0.75 10.92 -0.48
N ARG A 59 1.86 10.50 -1.11
CA ARG A 59 1.89 10.14 -2.54
C ARG A 59 0.98 8.95 -2.86
N ILE A 60 0.99 7.92 -2.02
CA ILE A 60 0.10 6.75 -2.15
C ILE A 60 -1.36 7.19 -2.03
N GLY A 61 -1.68 8.00 -1.03
CA GLY A 61 -3.02 8.55 -0.84
C GLY A 61 -3.49 9.33 -2.06
N SER A 62 -2.65 10.23 -2.60
CA SER A 62 -2.95 10.98 -3.82
C SER A 62 -3.20 10.08 -5.03
N LYS A 63 -2.37 9.04 -5.22
CA LYS A 63 -2.52 8.07 -6.32
C LYS A 63 -3.81 7.27 -6.22
N LEU A 64 -4.17 6.84 -5.00
CA LEU A 64 -5.40 6.08 -4.72
C LEU A 64 -6.64 6.98 -4.60
N GLU A 65 -6.50 8.28 -4.85
CA GLU A 65 -7.55 9.29 -4.68
C GLU A 65 -8.15 9.29 -3.27
N LEU A 66 -7.34 8.92 -2.27
CA LEU A 66 -7.69 8.89 -0.86
C LEU A 66 -7.27 10.22 -0.23
N SER A 67 -8.25 11.01 0.21
CA SER A 67 -8.04 12.26 0.92
C SER A 67 -8.55 12.18 2.35
N GLY A 68 -7.85 12.82 3.29
CA GLY A 68 -8.27 12.91 4.70
C GLY A 68 -7.40 12.12 5.69
N HIS A 69 -7.60 12.43 6.96
CA HIS A 69 -6.82 11.86 8.06
C HIS A 69 -7.12 10.36 8.24
N ARG A 70 -6.07 9.54 8.33
CA ARG A 70 -6.14 8.07 8.54
C ARG A 70 -6.91 7.27 7.49
N ILE A 71 -7.37 7.88 6.39
CA ILE A 71 -8.10 7.18 5.33
C ILE A 71 -7.23 6.10 4.67
N LEU A 72 -5.95 6.40 4.43
CA LEU A 72 -5.00 5.41 3.92
C LEU A 72 -4.83 4.22 4.88
N GLU A 73 -4.74 4.47 6.18
CA GLU A 73 -4.64 3.40 7.19
C GLU A 73 -5.88 2.52 7.19
N ARG A 74 -7.07 3.13 7.13
CA ARG A 74 -8.34 2.40 7.08
C ARG A 74 -8.43 1.56 5.82
N PHE A 75 -8.13 2.15 4.66
CA PHE A 75 -8.11 1.44 3.38
C PHE A 75 -7.16 0.25 3.39
N ALA A 76 -5.90 0.48 3.78
CA ALA A 76 -4.87 -0.55 3.79
C ALA A 76 -5.24 -1.73 4.70
N ARG A 77 -5.79 -1.44 5.88
CA ARG A 77 -6.23 -2.43 6.86
C ARG A 77 -7.45 -3.22 6.37
N GLN A 78 -8.44 -2.53 5.81
CA GLN A 78 -9.66 -3.17 5.27
C GLN A 78 -9.35 -4.08 4.08
N HIS A 79 -8.36 -3.74 3.27
CA HIS A 79 -8.02 -4.46 2.05
C HIS A 79 -6.70 -5.23 2.13
N LYS A 80 -6.19 -5.49 3.34
CA LYS A 80 -4.87 -6.10 3.58
C LYS A 80 -4.61 -7.37 2.77
N VAL A 81 -5.58 -8.28 2.72
CA VAL A 81 -5.46 -9.56 1.98
C VAL A 81 -5.37 -9.30 0.48
N ALA A 82 -6.26 -8.47 -0.06
CA ALA A 82 -6.26 -8.12 -1.48
C ALA A 82 -4.97 -7.39 -1.89
N LEU A 83 -4.45 -6.49 -1.06
CA LEU A 83 -3.18 -5.79 -1.32
C LEU A 83 -1.98 -6.74 -1.42
N ARG A 84 -1.92 -7.78 -0.57
CA ARG A 84 -0.86 -8.79 -0.65
C ARG A 84 -0.95 -9.59 -1.96
N GLN A 85 -2.15 -10.03 -2.31
CA GLN A 85 -2.38 -10.76 -3.57
C GLN A 85 -2.06 -9.89 -4.80
N TRP A 86 -2.41 -8.60 -4.79
CA TRP A 86 -2.01 -7.67 -5.84
C TRP A 86 -0.50 -7.52 -5.94
N TYR A 87 0.18 -7.40 -4.79
CA TYR A 87 1.63 -7.31 -4.77
C TYR A 87 2.30 -8.57 -5.32
N GLU A 88 1.85 -9.76 -4.93
CA GLU A 88 2.31 -11.05 -5.45
C GLU A 88 2.10 -11.14 -6.97
N LEU A 89 0.95 -10.71 -7.49
CA LEU A 89 0.67 -10.72 -8.93
C LEU A 89 1.52 -9.73 -9.74
N LEU A 90 1.83 -8.56 -9.18
CA LEU A 90 2.53 -7.48 -9.90
C LEU A 90 4.04 -7.56 -9.76
N VAL A 91 4.54 -8.06 -8.63
CA VAL A 91 5.96 -8.01 -8.25
C VAL A 91 6.56 -9.41 -8.09
N GLY A 92 5.75 -10.43 -7.80
CA GLY A 92 6.19 -11.83 -7.66
C GLY A 92 6.32 -12.26 -6.20
N GLU A 93 7.36 -11.81 -5.50
CA GLU A 93 7.63 -12.23 -4.11
C GLU A 93 7.45 -11.07 -3.14
N LEU A 94 6.71 -11.30 -2.03
CA LEU A 94 6.59 -10.38 -0.89
C LEU A 94 7.96 -9.82 -0.52
N PRO A 95 8.10 -8.50 -0.27
CA PRO A 95 9.39 -7.95 0.02
C PRO A 95 9.90 -8.62 1.30
N SER A 96 11.02 -9.32 1.20
CA SER A 96 11.72 -9.85 2.36
C SER A 96 12.16 -8.64 3.19
N LEU A 97 11.35 -8.30 4.19
CA LEU A 97 11.72 -7.28 5.15
C LEU A 97 12.97 -7.78 5.90
N PRO A 98 13.95 -6.90 6.16
CA PRO A 98 15.11 -7.26 6.95
C PRO A 98 14.73 -7.66 8.39
#